data_AF-A0A4Y2LHZ9-F1
#
_entry.id   AF-A0A4Y2LHZ9-F1
#
_cell.length_a   1.000
_cell.length_b   1.000
_cell.length_c   1.000
_cell.angle_alpha   90.00
_cell.angle_beta   90.00
_cell.angle_gamma   90.00
#
_symmetry.space_group_name_H-M   'P 1'
#
loop_
_entity.id
_entity.type
_entity.pdbx_description
1 polymer ?
#
loop_
_entity_poly.entity_id
_entity_poly.type
_entity_poly.pdbx_seq_one_letter_code
_entity_poly.pdbx_strand_id
1 'polypeptide(L)'
;MPIDNVFLKCVSSVDPMCRKNYLALELMKKLPQLVTNILLPKEKELFDLEVRKYHVDSLYTVNEGVSIDEWWVEVKKTGKYPLLSKMVCALLTCFHCPKVESSFSVMNNIISARSTRMNIPTFSAIQSIKYHLFAENKTSVAYFAKKDFLHEHVEKKLVENLRSSCRAYQDEKNKKMEQKQKQINKLHKQKEKLLSKEAARKLCANAAKKQRIRHKKNILKIKDKTNDLPRHSRDNVVPTTMSGIKQIDTNEDCVKTLASTENKHAEDANTSFIEEKSVKIGALQNKG
;
A
#
# COMPACT_ATOMS: atom_id res chain seq x y z
N MET A 1 -14.16 -27.30 -22.40
CA MET A 1 -15.16 -26.44 -21.74
C MET A 1 -15.89 -27.31 -20.72
N PRO A 2 -16.05 -26.94 -19.43
CA PRO A 2 -16.53 -27.89 -18.42
C PRO A 2 -18.07 -28.01 -18.50
N ILE A 3 -18.58 -28.47 -19.64
CA ILE A 3 -20.01 -28.60 -19.95
C ILE A 3 -20.59 -29.87 -19.29
N ASP A 4 -19.74 -30.82 -18.88
CA ASP A 4 -20.16 -32.07 -18.21
C ASP A 4 -20.20 -32.01 -16.69
N ASN A 5 -20.21 -30.81 -16.10
CA ASN A 5 -20.44 -30.70 -14.67
C ASN A 5 -21.93 -30.94 -14.35
N VAL A 6 -22.22 -32.04 -13.65
CA VAL A 6 -23.58 -32.41 -13.21
C VAL A 6 -24.25 -31.27 -12.43
N PHE A 7 -23.51 -30.56 -11.58
CA PHE A 7 -24.04 -29.43 -10.83
C PHE A 7 -24.48 -28.29 -11.75
N LEU A 8 -23.65 -27.90 -12.73
CA LEU A 8 -24.01 -26.83 -13.67
C LEU A 8 -25.23 -27.21 -14.53
N LYS A 9 -25.36 -28.49 -14.93
CA LYS A 9 -26.56 -29.00 -15.62
C LYS A 9 -27.80 -28.93 -14.73
N CYS A 10 -27.67 -29.22 -13.44
CA CYS A 10 -28.77 -29.06 -12.48
C CYS A 10 -29.13 -27.59 -12.28
N VAL A 11 -28.16 -26.68 -12.19
CA VAL A 11 -28.44 -25.24 -12.06
C VAL A 11 -29.08 -24.67 -13.33
N SER A 12 -28.66 -25.10 -14.53
CA SER A 12 -29.28 -24.64 -15.77
C SER A 12 -30.75 -25.08 -15.92
N SER A 13 -31.15 -26.17 -15.25
CA SER A 13 -32.55 -26.62 -15.26
C SER A 13 -33.53 -25.68 -14.55
N VAL A 14 -33.01 -24.74 -13.75
CA VAL A 14 -33.78 -23.67 -13.10
C VAL A 14 -34.24 -22.60 -14.09
N ASP A 15 -33.65 -22.56 -15.29
CA ASP A 15 -34.07 -21.64 -16.34
C ASP A 15 -35.56 -21.86 -16.68
N PRO A 16 -36.40 -20.80 -16.61
CA PRO A 16 -37.80 -20.87 -16.98
C PRO A 16 -38.07 -21.43 -18.38
N MET A 17 -37.13 -21.24 -19.33
CA MET A 17 -37.21 -21.78 -20.69
C MET A 17 -37.12 -23.32 -20.73
N CYS A 18 -36.43 -23.92 -19.75
CA CYS A 18 -36.25 -25.37 -19.64
C CYS A 18 -37.42 -26.07 -18.94
N ARG A 19 -38.39 -25.31 -18.40
CA ARG A 19 -39.44 -25.81 -17.51
C ARG A 19 -40.24 -26.99 -18.02
N LYS A 20 -40.58 -27.04 -19.31
CA LYS A 20 -41.40 -28.12 -19.91
C LYS A 20 -40.60 -29.35 -20.35
N ASN A 21 -39.28 -29.36 -20.14
CA ASN A 21 -38.44 -30.48 -20.50
C ASN A 21 -38.39 -31.52 -19.36
N TYR A 22 -38.64 -32.79 -19.67
CA TYR A 22 -38.57 -33.89 -18.69
C TYR A 22 -37.16 -34.02 -18.07
N LEU A 23 -36.11 -33.71 -18.83
CA LEU A 23 -34.74 -33.72 -18.33
C LEU A 23 -34.53 -32.65 -17.26
N ALA A 24 -35.14 -31.47 -17.44
CA ALA A 24 -35.04 -30.38 -16.47
C ALA A 24 -35.72 -30.73 -15.14
N LEU A 25 -36.86 -31.45 -15.20
CA LEU A 25 -37.53 -31.98 -14.01
C LEU A 25 -36.62 -32.92 -13.21
N GLU A 26 -36.01 -33.91 -13.88
CA GLU A 26 -35.11 -34.87 -13.22
C GLU A 26 -33.84 -34.21 -12.67
N LEU A 27 -33.34 -33.17 -13.35
CA LEU A 27 -32.20 -32.40 -12.89
C LEU A 27 -32.55 -31.51 -11.68
N MET A 28 -33.72 -30.87 -11.66
CA MET A 28 -34.18 -30.08 -10.51
C MET A 28 -34.36 -30.92 -9.25
N LYS A 29 -34.88 -32.15 -9.37
CA LYS A 29 -35.01 -33.08 -8.23
C LYS A 29 -33.68 -33.46 -7.60
N LYS A 30 -32.57 -33.38 -8.36
CA LYS A 30 -31.22 -33.68 -7.87
C LYS A 30 -30.60 -32.49 -7.13
N LEU A 31 -31.15 -31.28 -7.23
CA LEU A 31 -30.61 -30.08 -6.57
C LEU A 31 -30.46 -30.21 -5.04
N PRO A 32 -31.44 -30.73 -4.28
CA PRO A 32 -31.31 -30.88 -2.83
C PRO A 32 -30.25 -31.89 -2.37
N GLN A 33 -29.81 -32.78 -3.28
CA GLN A 33 -28.72 -33.73 -2.99
C GLN A 33 -27.37 -33.05 -3.17
N LEU A 34 -27.26 -32.13 -4.13
CA LEU A 34 -26.04 -31.38 -4.42
C LEU A 34 -25.87 -30.18 -3.47
N VAL A 35 -26.97 -29.55 -3.07
CA VAL A 35 -26.96 -28.38 -2.18
C VAL A 35 -27.70 -28.73 -0.88
N THR A 36 -26.97 -29.35 0.03
CA THR A 36 -27.50 -29.92 1.27
C THR A 36 -27.79 -28.89 2.36
N ASN A 37 -27.24 -27.68 2.26
CA ASN A 37 -27.29 -26.66 3.32
C ASN A 37 -28.57 -25.80 3.31
N ILE A 38 -29.42 -25.91 2.29
CA ILE A 38 -30.56 -24.98 2.10
C ILE A 38 -31.87 -25.55 2.65
N LEU A 39 -32.06 -26.87 2.54
CA LEU A 39 -33.30 -27.57 2.88
C LEU A 39 -33.06 -28.57 4.00
N LEU A 40 -33.99 -28.65 4.95
CA LEU A 40 -33.97 -29.71 5.96
C LEU A 40 -34.30 -31.07 5.31
N PRO A 41 -33.86 -32.20 5.91
CA PRO A 41 -34.17 -33.53 5.38
C PRO A 41 -35.67 -33.77 5.17
N LYS A 42 -36.52 -33.24 6.06
CA LYS A 42 -38.00 -33.34 5.99
C LYS A 42 -38.60 -32.50 4.86
N GLU A 43 -37.92 -31.45 4.41
CA GLU A 43 -38.38 -30.54 3.35
C GLU A 43 -38.05 -31.08 1.96
N LYS A 44 -37.21 -32.11 1.84
CA LYS A 44 -36.80 -32.68 0.54
C LYS A 44 -37.97 -33.34 -0.21
N GLU A 45 -38.86 -34.01 0.51
CA GLU A 45 -40.05 -34.64 -0.08
C GLU A 45 -41.05 -33.57 -0.54
N LEU A 46 -41.25 -32.54 0.27
CA LEU A 46 -42.09 -31.38 -0.08
C LEU A 46 -41.53 -30.63 -1.29
N PHE A 47 -40.21 -30.52 -1.39
CA PHE A 47 -39.53 -29.93 -2.54
C PHE A 47 -39.78 -30.73 -3.83
N ASP A 48 -39.70 -32.06 -3.82
CA ASP A 48 -40.00 -32.87 -5.02
C ASP A 48 -41.45 -32.66 -5.49
N LEU A 49 -42.41 -32.63 -4.56
CA LEU A 49 -43.81 -32.31 -4.89
C LEU A 49 -43.95 -30.90 -5.49
N GLU A 50 -43.23 -29.93 -4.93
CA GLU A 50 -43.25 -28.54 -5.38
C GLU A 50 -42.63 -28.38 -6.78
N VAL A 51 -41.54 -29.09 -7.08
CA VAL A 51 -40.92 -29.12 -8.42
C VAL A 51 -41.87 -29.74 -9.46
N ARG A 52 -42.57 -30.82 -9.11
CA ARG A 52 -43.57 -31.44 -10.01
C ARG A 52 -44.74 -30.50 -10.27
N LYS A 53 -45.24 -29.83 -9.24
CA LYS A 53 -46.29 -28.80 -9.37
C LYS A 53 -45.80 -27.66 -10.26
N TYR A 54 -44.57 -27.20 -10.04
CA TYR A 54 -43.92 -26.20 -10.89
C TYR A 54 -43.79 -26.69 -12.33
N HIS A 55 -43.53 -27.96 -12.61
CA HIS A 55 -43.44 -28.45 -13.99
C HIS A 55 -44.79 -28.40 -14.74
N VAL A 56 -45.89 -28.66 -14.03
CA VAL A 56 -47.24 -28.79 -14.63
C VAL A 56 -48.01 -27.47 -14.67
N ASP A 57 -47.81 -26.57 -13.71
CA ASP A 57 -48.59 -25.33 -13.57
C ASP A 57 -48.42 -24.39 -14.79
N SER A 58 -49.46 -23.63 -15.13
CA SER A 58 -49.35 -22.59 -16.16
C SER A 58 -48.94 -21.28 -15.47
N LEU A 59 -47.65 -20.92 -15.55
CA LEU A 59 -47.18 -19.60 -15.08
C LEU A 59 -47.01 -18.68 -16.27
N TYR A 60 -46.85 -17.38 -15.99
CA TYR A 60 -46.58 -16.33 -16.95
C TYR A 60 -45.57 -16.77 -18.01
N THR A 61 -45.85 -16.42 -19.26
CA THR A 61 -44.96 -16.68 -20.40
C THR A 61 -43.60 -16.06 -20.13
N VAL A 62 -42.54 -16.84 -20.37
CA VAL A 62 -41.17 -16.34 -20.31
C VAL A 62 -41.00 -15.43 -21.53
N ASN A 63 -40.94 -14.12 -21.30
CA ASN A 63 -40.65 -13.16 -22.36
C ASN A 63 -39.15 -13.22 -22.66
N GLU A 64 -38.77 -13.37 -23.93
CA GLU A 64 -37.38 -13.29 -24.38
C GLU A 64 -36.81 -11.91 -24.02
N GLY A 65 -35.90 -11.87 -23.05
CA GLY A 65 -35.22 -10.65 -22.61
C GLY A 65 -35.30 -10.33 -21.11
N VAL A 66 -36.13 -11.04 -20.34
CA VAL A 66 -36.16 -10.88 -18.87
C VAL A 66 -35.01 -11.66 -18.24
N SER A 67 -34.27 -11.06 -17.28
CA SER A 67 -33.23 -11.78 -16.55
C SER A 67 -33.86 -12.92 -15.73
N ILE A 68 -33.15 -14.05 -15.63
CA ILE A 68 -33.62 -15.22 -14.87
C ILE A 68 -33.98 -14.82 -13.43
N ASP A 69 -33.24 -13.90 -12.81
CA ASP A 69 -33.48 -13.44 -11.44
C ASP A 69 -34.75 -12.62 -11.31
N GLU A 70 -35.01 -11.72 -12.25
CA GLU A 70 -36.21 -10.89 -12.26
C GLU A 70 -37.44 -11.78 -12.34
N TRP A 71 -37.39 -12.82 -13.16
CA TRP A 71 -38.46 -13.79 -13.28
C TRP A 71 -38.68 -14.57 -11.98
N TRP A 72 -37.61 -15.10 -11.36
CA TRP A 72 -37.73 -15.84 -10.10
C TRP A 72 -38.14 -14.94 -8.92
N VAL A 73 -37.83 -13.65 -8.94
CA VAL A 73 -38.36 -12.67 -7.97
C VAL A 73 -39.88 -12.54 -8.09
N GLU A 74 -40.43 -12.48 -9.30
CA GLU A 74 -41.88 -12.46 -9.51
C GLU A 74 -42.55 -13.77 -9.07
N VAL A 75 -41.96 -14.93 -9.41
CA VAL A 75 -42.46 -16.23 -8.93
C VAL A 75 -42.43 -16.31 -7.40
N LYS A 76 -41.38 -15.80 -6.77
CA LYS A 76 -41.29 -15.72 -5.31
C LYS A 76 -42.39 -14.86 -4.70
N LYS A 77 -42.75 -13.72 -5.31
CA LYS A 77 -43.86 -12.86 -4.85
C LYS A 77 -45.21 -13.59 -4.86
N THR A 78 -45.42 -14.53 -5.79
CA THR A 78 -46.68 -15.32 -5.83
C THR A 78 -46.86 -16.24 -4.63
N GLY A 79 -45.78 -16.58 -3.91
CA GLY A 79 -45.82 -17.46 -2.73
C GLY A 79 -46.21 -18.92 -3.01
N LYS A 80 -46.46 -19.30 -4.28
CA LYS A 80 -46.91 -20.65 -4.66
C LYS A 80 -45.85 -21.73 -4.45
N TYR A 81 -44.57 -21.32 -4.47
CA TYR A 81 -43.41 -22.20 -4.48
C TYR A 81 -42.34 -21.72 -3.48
N PRO A 82 -42.54 -21.90 -2.16
CA PRO A 82 -41.63 -21.40 -1.14
C PRO A 82 -40.27 -22.13 -1.10
N LEU A 83 -40.23 -23.47 -1.21
CA LEU A 83 -38.99 -24.24 -1.08
C LEU A 83 -38.15 -24.15 -2.35
N LEU A 84 -38.81 -24.18 -3.52
CA LEU A 84 -38.19 -24.02 -4.82
C LEU A 84 -37.60 -22.62 -4.96
N SER A 85 -38.37 -21.57 -4.63
CA SER A 85 -37.86 -20.20 -4.69
C SER A 85 -36.68 -19.98 -3.73
N LYS A 86 -36.69 -20.61 -2.54
CA LYS A 86 -35.57 -20.54 -1.59
C LYS A 86 -34.29 -21.16 -2.17
N MET A 87 -34.40 -22.35 -2.78
CA MET A 87 -33.29 -23.04 -3.45
C MET A 87 -32.74 -22.21 -4.60
N VAL A 88 -33.63 -21.74 -5.48
CA VAL A 88 -33.25 -20.96 -6.66
C VAL A 88 -32.60 -19.63 -6.28
N CYS A 89 -33.17 -18.89 -5.32
CA CYS A 89 -32.54 -17.65 -4.84
C CYS A 89 -31.12 -17.89 -4.31
N ALA A 90 -30.90 -18.95 -3.54
CA ALA A 90 -29.57 -19.25 -3.01
C ALA A 90 -28.58 -19.61 -4.14
N LEU A 91 -29.02 -20.36 -5.15
CA LEU A 91 -28.21 -20.69 -6.32
C LEU A 91 -27.86 -19.46 -7.18
N LEU A 92 -28.86 -18.63 -7.48
CA LEU A 92 -28.68 -17.42 -8.29
C LEU A 92 -27.85 -16.36 -7.56
N THR A 93 -27.94 -16.26 -6.22
CA THR A 93 -27.14 -15.30 -5.44
C THR A 93 -25.63 -15.46 -5.67
N CYS A 94 -25.16 -16.69 -5.91
CA CYS A 94 -23.75 -16.95 -6.23
C CYS A 94 -23.28 -16.31 -7.55
N PHE A 95 -24.19 -16.17 -8.52
CA PHE A 95 -23.90 -15.59 -9.84
C PHE A 95 -24.19 -14.09 -9.91
N HIS A 96 -25.03 -13.57 -9.00
CA HIS A 96 -25.44 -12.16 -8.92
C HIS A 96 -24.66 -11.36 -7.88
N CYS A 97 -23.42 -11.75 -7.59
CA CYS A 97 -22.54 -10.95 -6.75
C CYS A 97 -22.35 -9.56 -7.39
N PRO A 98 -22.27 -8.46 -6.60
CA PRO A 98 -22.01 -7.13 -7.15
C PRO A 98 -20.82 -7.21 -8.10
N LYS A 99 -20.87 -6.52 -9.26
CA LYS A 99 -19.73 -6.46 -10.19
C LYS A 99 -18.51 -5.85 -9.47
N VAL A 100 -17.73 -6.68 -8.79
CA VAL A 100 -16.58 -6.30 -7.97
C VAL A 100 -15.32 -6.08 -8.81
N GLU A 101 -15.31 -6.54 -10.05
CA GLU A 101 -14.18 -6.41 -10.97
C GLU A 101 -13.81 -4.94 -11.22
N SER A 102 -14.81 -4.07 -11.39
CA SER A 102 -14.61 -2.62 -11.47
C SER A 102 -13.96 -2.06 -10.19
N SER A 103 -14.29 -2.61 -9.03
CA SER A 103 -13.81 -2.12 -7.74
C SER A 103 -12.35 -2.49 -7.47
N PHE A 104 -11.86 -3.60 -8.01
CA PHE A 104 -10.44 -3.97 -7.91
C PHE A 104 -9.56 -3.07 -8.79
N SER A 105 -10.01 -2.72 -10.00
CA SER A 105 -9.30 -1.77 -10.87
C SER A 105 -9.21 -0.39 -10.21
N VAL A 106 -10.31 0.09 -9.63
CA VAL A 106 -10.36 1.34 -8.87
C VAL A 106 -9.48 1.28 -7.61
N MET A 107 -9.48 0.15 -6.89
CA MET A 107 -8.62 -0.06 -5.72
C MET A 107 -7.13 0.02 -6.10
N ASN A 108 -6.72 -0.62 -7.19
CA ASN A 108 -5.32 -0.59 -7.61
C ASN A 108 -4.86 0.83 -7.92
N ASN A 109 -5.71 1.62 -8.60
CA ASN A 109 -5.42 3.04 -8.86
C ASN A 109 -5.28 3.85 -7.56
N ILE A 110 -6.12 3.57 -6.56
CA ILE A 110 -6.11 4.28 -5.26
C ILE A 110 -4.94 3.85 -4.37
N ILE A 111 -4.47 2.60 -4.46
CA ILE A 111 -3.32 2.11 -3.67
C ILE A 111 -1.98 2.51 -4.31
N SER A 112 -1.92 2.50 -5.64
CA SER A 112 -0.69 2.70 -6.42
C SER A 112 -0.41 4.17 -6.78
N ALA A 113 -1.43 5.03 -6.84
CA ALA A 113 -1.23 6.44 -7.17
C ALA A 113 -0.51 7.22 -6.05
N ARG A 114 0.41 8.12 -6.44
CA ARG A 114 1.20 8.94 -5.49
C ARG A 114 0.39 10.06 -4.83
N SER A 115 -0.60 10.61 -5.53
CA SER A 115 -1.40 11.77 -5.06
C SER A 115 -2.73 11.40 -4.42
N THR A 116 -3.37 10.31 -4.84
CA THR A 116 -4.67 9.82 -4.34
C THR A 116 -4.54 8.58 -3.47
N ARG A 117 -3.37 8.38 -2.86
CA ARG A 117 -3.06 7.18 -2.05
C ARG A 117 -3.96 7.12 -0.83
N MET A 118 -4.87 6.15 -0.81
CA MET A 118 -5.69 5.87 0.37
C MET A 118 -5.16 4.64 1.11
N ASN A 119 -5.34 4.59 2.43
CA ASN A 119 -5.05 3.37 3.17
C ASN A 119 -6.12 2.29 2.85
N ILE A 120 -5.73 1.02 2.96
CA ILE A 120 -6.62 -0.12 2.66
C ILE A 120 -7.89 -0.12 3.55
N PRO A 121 -7.80 0.15 4.87
CA PRO A 121 -9.00 0.17 5.73
C PRO A 121 -10.04 1.23 5.33
N THR A 122 -9.61 2.44 4.99
CA THR A 122 -10.50 3.53 4.54
C THR A 122 -11.14 3.19 3.20
N PHE A 123 -10.37 2.62 2.26
CA PHE A 123 -10.95 2.14 1.00
C PHE A 123 -12.00 1.06 1.24
N SER A 124 -11.71 0.07 2.08
CA SER A 124 -12.65 -1.00 2.44
C SER A 124 -13.93 -0.44 3.06
N ALA A 125 -13.82 0.52 3.98
CA ALA A 125 -14.98 1.15 4.61
C ALA A 125 -15.85 1.92 3.59
N ILE A 126 -15.23 2.69 2.69
CA ILE A 126 -15.94 3.40 1.62
C ILE A 126 -16.66 2.41 0.71
N GLN A 127 -16.01 1.30 0.35
CA GLN A 127 -16.58 0.30 -0.53
C GLN A 127 -17.80 -0.39 0.10
N SER A 128 -17.73 -0.72 1.40
CA SER A 128 -18.87 -1.27 2.15
C SER A 128 -20.05 -0.32 2.14
N ILE A 129 -19.84 0.97 2.43
CA ILE A 129 -20.90 1.99 2.41
C ILE A 129 -21.46 2.17 0.99
N LYS A 130 -20.60 2.24 -0.02
CA LYS A 130 -21.00 2.40 -1.42
C LYS A 130 -21.93 1.27 -1.86
N TYR A 131 -21.55 0.03 -1.61
CA TYR A 131 -22.38 -1.11 -2.00
C TYR A 131 -23.64 -1.26 -1.15
N HIS A 132 -23.60 -0.88 0.12
CA HIS A 132 -24.79 -0.82 0.96
C HIS A 132 -25.83 0.16 0.39
N LEU A 133 -25.41 1.37 0.04
CA LEU A 133 -26.28 2.38 -0.58
C LEU A 133 -26.79 1.94 -1.96
N PHE A 134 -25.91 1.29 -2.75
CA PHE A 134 -26.27 0.74 -4.04
C PHE A 134 -27.34 -0.36 -3.93
N ALA A 135 -27.22 -1.26 -2.95
CA ALA A 135 -28.21 -2.32 -2.71
C ALA A 135 -29.59 -1.76 -2.31
N GLU A 136 -29.62 -0.63 -1.60
CA GLU A 136 -30.87 0.05 -1.25
C GLU A 136 -31.43 0.94 -2.38
N ASN A 137 -30.74 1.04 -3.53
CA ASN A 137 -31.04 2.02 -4.59
C ASN A 137 -31.16 3.46 -4.09
N LYS A 138 -30.44 3.81 -3.01
CA LYS A 138 -30.41 5.16 -2.45
C LYS A 138 -29.09 5.81 -2.80
N THR A 139 -29.16 7.08 -3.19
CA THR A 139 -27.94 7.90 -3.28
C THR A 139 -27.50 8.32 -1.89
N SER A 140 -26.20 8.56 -1.69
CA SER A 140 -25.70 9.10 -0.43
C SER A 140 -26.41 10.42 -0.07
N VAL A 141 -26.73 11.23 -1.09
CA VAL A 141 -27.46 12.49 -0.91
C VAL A 141 -28.87 12.24 -0.39
N ALA A 142 -29.61 11.28 -0.97
CA ALA A 142 -30.93 10.90 -0.48
C ALA A 142 -30.90 10.28 0.92
N TYR A 143 -29.85 9.52 1.24
CA TYR A 143 -29.67 8.91 2.57
C TYR A 143 -29.47 9.96 3.66
N PHE A 144 -28.74 11.04 3.36
CA PHE A 144 -28.52 12.16 4.29
C PHE A 144 -29.51 13.31 4.11
N ALA A 145 -30.47 13.21 3.19
CA ALA A 145 -31.49 14.21 2.97
C ALA A 145 -32.45 14.22 4.15
N LYS A 146 -32.33 15.24 4.99
CA LYS A 146 -33.25 15.50 6.08
C LYS A 146 -34.50 16.19 5.56
N LYS A 147 -35.67 15.80 6.09
CA LYS A 147 -36.94 16.48 5.78
C LYS A 147 -37.03 17.82 6.51
N ASP A 148 -36.60 17.84 7.78
CA ASP A 148 -36.52 19.04 8.61
C ASP A 148 -35.13 19.16 9.25
N PHE A 149 -34.28 20.00 8.67
CA PHE A 149 -32.88 20.17 9.09
C PHE A 149 -32.72 20.57 10.57
N LEU A 150 -33.69 21.29 11.13
CA LEU A 150 -33.66 21.79 12.51
C LEU A 150 -34.13 20.76 13.56
N HIS A 151 -35.09 19.90 13.23
CA HIS A 151 -35.78 19.07 14.23
C HIS A 151 -35.52 17.58 14.07
N GLU A 152 -34.94 17.15 12.94
CA GLU A 152 -34.68 15.75 12.70
C GLU A 152 -33.49 15.25 13.52
N HIS A 153 -33.79 14.31 14.42
CA HIS A 153 -32.87 13.76 15.41
C HIS A 153 -31.66 13.13 14.72
N VAL A 154 -30.46 13.64 15.04
CA VAL A 154 -29.20 13.04 14.58
C VAL A 154 -28.93 11.79 15.41
N GLU A 155 -28.55 10.69 14.75
CA GLU A 155 -28.16 9.47 15.43
C GLU A 155 -26.96 9.74 16.37
N LYS A 156 -27.17 9.68 17.69
CA LYS A 156 -26.14 10.01 18.70
C LYS A 156 -24.87 9.19 18.52
N LYS A 157 -25.03 7.91 18.17
CA LYS A 157 -23.94 6.97 17.90
C LYS A 157 -23.07 7.41 16.72
N LEU A 158 -23.67 7.93 15.66
CA LEU A 158 -22.93 8.45 14.50
C LEU A 158 -22.07 9.66 14.90
N VAL A 159 -22.62 10.57 15.71
CA VAL A 159 -21.89 11.75 16.21
C VAL A 159 -20.71 11.34 17.09
N GLU A 160 -20.92 10.39 17.99
CA GLU A 160 -19.86 9.84 18.85
C GLU A 160 -18.75 9.20 18.03
N ASN A 161 -19.10 8.38 17.03
CA ASN A 161 -18.15 7.72 16.12
C ASN A 161 -17.35 8.73 15.29
N LEU A 162 -18.00 9.79 14.79
CA LEU A 162 -17.31 10.87 14.07
C LEU A 162 -16.32 11.62 14.97
N ARG A 163 -16.74 11.94 16.20
CA ARG A 163 -15.87 12.62 17.18
C ARG A 163 -14.69 11.75 17.62
N SER A 164 -14.91 10.46 17.87
CA SER A 164 -13.84 9.53 18.23
C SER A 164 -12.86 9.34 17.08
N SER A 165 -13.35 9.14 15.86
CA SER A 165 -12.53 8.99 14.66
C SER A 165 -11.69 10.24 14.36
N CYS A 166 -12.28 11.43 14.52
CA CYS A 166 -11.56 12.70 14.35
C CYS A 166 -10.42 12.84 15.36
N ARG A 167 -10.67 12.54 16.64
CA ARG A 167 -9.63 12.56 17.69
C ARG A 167 -8.53 11.54 17.40
N ALA A 168 -8.89 10.31 17.07
CA ALA A 168 -7.92 9.26 16.73
C ALA A 168 -7.03 9.64 15.55
N TYR A 169 -7.61 10.24 14.50
CA TYR A 169 -6.86 10.74 13.35
C TYR A 169 -5.87 11.86 13.72
N GLN A 170 -6.30 12.81 14.56
CA GLN A 170 -5.44 13.88 15.05
C GLN A 170 -4.28 13.32 15.88
N ASP A 171 -4.56 12.35 16.77
CA ASP A 171 -3.55 11.69 17.58
C ASP A 171 -2.53 10.93 16.72
N GLU A 172 -2.98 10.21 15.69
CA GLU A 172 -2.10 9.49 14.77
C GLU A 172 -1.23 10.47 13.96
N LYS A 173 -1.81 11.58 13.50
CA LYS A 173 -1.08 12.64 12.81
C LYS A 173 -0.01 13.27 13.71
N ASN A 174 -0.36 13.57 14.96
CA ASN A 174 0.57 14.13 15.94
C ASN A 174 1.71 13.15 16.25
N LYS A 175 1.40 11.86 16.46
CA LYS A 175 2.41 10.80 16.65
C LYS A 175 3.38 10.70 15.46
N LYS A 176 2.88 10.76 14.21
CA LYS A 176 3.72 10.76 13.01
C LYS A 176 4.62 12.00 12.93
N MET A 177 4.11 13.18 13.30
CA MET A 177 4.88 14.41 13.34
C MET A 177 5.98 14.35 14.40
N GLU A 178 5.68 13.87 15.60
CA GLU A 178 6.67 13.68 16.66
C GLU A 178 7.76 12.69 16.28
N GLN A 179 7.40 11.57 15.63
CA GLN A 179 8.37 10.59 15.14
C GLN A 179 9.32 11.20 14.11
N LYS A 180 8.79 11.97 13.16
CA LYS A 180 9.61 12.71 12.18
C LYS A 180 10.54 13.70 12.88
N GLN A 181 10.05 14.45 13.85
CA GLN A 181 10.87 15.41 14.60
C GLN A 181 11.98 14.72 15.39
N LYS A 182 11.69 13.58 16.04
CA LYS A 182 12.70 12.77 16.74
C LYS A 182 13.77 12.26 15.78
N GLN A 183 13.40 11.86 14.57
CA GLN A 183 14.34 11.40 13.55
C GLN A 183 15.24 12.53 13.04
N ILE A 184 14.67 13.71 12.80
CA ILE A 184 15.44 14.92 12.43
C ILE A 184 16.43 15.30 13.54
N ASN A 185 15.99 15.33 14.80
CA ASN A 185 16.85 15.67 15.93
C ASN A 185 17.99 14.65 16.09
N LYS A 186 17.73 13.35 15.85
CA LYS A 186 18.75 12.31 15.88
C LYS A 186 19.82 12.52 14.79
N LEU A 187 19.40 12.89 13.57
CA LEU A 187 20.32 13.22 12.48
C LEU A 187 21.15 14.46 12.80
N HIS A 188 20.53 15.51 13.36
CA HIS A 188 21.24 16.73 13.76
C HIS A 188 22.32 16.44 14.80
N LYS A 189 21.99 15.66 15.84
CA LYS A 189 22.93 15.26 16.89
C LYS A 189 24.09 14.41 16.36
N GLN A 190 23.86 13.59 15.32
CA GLN A 190 24.93 12.86 14.64
C GLN A 190 25.84 13.80 13.84
N LYS A 191 25.26 14.76 13.11
CA LYS A 191 26.02 15.76 12.34
C LYS A 191 26.90 16.63 13.24
N GLU A 192 26.39 17.11 14.37
CA GLU A 192 27.16 17.88 15.35
C GLU A 192 28.34 17.09 15.93
N LYS A 193 28.14 15.80 16.25
CA LYS A 193 29.22 14.92 16.72
C LYS A 193 30.32 14.75 15.68
N LEU A 194 29.96 14.61 14.40
CA LEU A 194 30.93 14.50 13.30
C LEU A 194 31.73 15.79 13.15
N LEU A 195 31.08 16.96 13.17
CA LEU A 195 31.73 18.27 13.10
C LEU A 195 32.70 18.49 14.27
N SER A 196 32.31 18.10 15.49
CA SER A 196 33.17 18.17 16.67
C SER A 196 34.41 17.28 16.53
N LYS A 197 34.24 16.05 16.02
CA LYS A 197 35.35 15.11 15.78
C LYS A 197 36.30 15.63 14.70
N GLU A 198 35.78 16.26 13.65
CA GLU A 198 36.59 16.86 12.59
C GLU A 198 37.39 18.07 13.10
N ALA A 199 36.77 18.94 13.91
CA ALA A 199 37.46 20.07 14.55
C ALA A 199 38.60 19.60 15.48
N ALA A 200 38.37 18.56 16.28
CA ALA A 200 39.41 17.96 17.13
C ALA A 200 40.57 17.39 16.30
N ARG A 201 40.28 16.70 15.19
CA ARG A 201 41.31 16.20 14.26
C ARG A 201 42.14 17.35 13.66
N LYS A 202 41.51 18.44 13.23
CA LYS A 202 42.21 19.63 12.71
C LYS A 202 43.13 20.26 13.77
N LEU A 203 42.67 20.37 15.01
CA LEU A 203 43.49 20.87 16.12
C LEU A 203 44.71 19.97 16.39
N CYS A 204 44.52 18.66 16.46
CA CYS A 204 45.62 17.70 16.64
C CYS A 204 46.63 17.76 15.48
N ALA A 205 46.16 17.84 14.24
CA ALA A 205 47.02 17.97 13.06
C ALA A 205 47.85 19.27 13.12
N ASN A 206 47.25 20.38 13.55
CA ASN A 206 47.95 21.66 13.69
C ASN A 206 48.99 21.64 14.82
N ALA A 207 48.70 20.98 15.95
CA ALA A 207 49.66 20.80 17.03
C ALA A 207 50.87 19.94 16.58
N ALA A 208 50.61 18.84 15.87
CA ALA A 208 51.66 17.98 15.32
C ALA A 208 52.54 18.74 14.30
N LYS A 209 51.93 19.56 13.42
CA LYS A 209 52.68 20.43 12.49
C LYS A 209 53.57 21.42 13.25
N LYS A 210 53.04 22.08 14.29
CA LYS A 210 53.84 23.00 15.14
C LYS A 210 55.00 22.29 15.84
N GLN A 211 54.80 21.07 16.34
CA GLN A 211 55.87 20.26 16.96
C GLN A 211 56.96 19.90 15.94
N ARG A 212 56.59 19.47 14.73
CA ARG A 212 57.56 19.19 13.64
C ARG A 212 58.39 20.41 13.28
N ILE A 213 57.77 21.59 13.18
CA ILE A 213 58.48 22.84 12.92
C ILE A 213 59.46 23.16 14.06
N ARG A 214 59.07 22.98 15.33
CA ARG A 214 59.97 23.17 16.48
C ARG A 214 61.14 22.20 16.46
N HIS A 215 60.89 20.92 16.19
CA HIS A 215 61.93 19.90 16.08
C HIS A 215 62.93 20.23 14.96
N LYS A 216 62.43 20.62 13.77
CA LYS A 216 63.27 21.07 12.65
C LYS A 216 64.15 22.26 13.04
N LYS A 217 63.59 23.27 13.72
CA LYS A 217 64.35 24.44 14.22
C LYS A 217 65.43 24.03 15.24
N ASN A 218 65.14 23.08 16.13
CA ASN A 218 66.12 22.58 17.09
C ASN A 218 67.26 21.81 16.39
N ILE A 219 66.96 21.00 15.38
CA ILE A 219 67.99 20.32 14.58
C ILE A 219 68.90 21.33 13.86
N LEU A 220 68.34 22.39 13.26
CA LEU A 220 69.15 23.44 12.63
C LEU A 220 70.10 24.11 13.64
N LYS A 221 69.60 24.47 14.83
CA LYS A 221 70.43 25.05 15.91
C LYS A 221 71.56 24.11 16.39
N ILE A 222 71.36 22.80 16.33
CA ILE A 222 72.40 21.82 16.68
C ILE A 222 73.46 21.77 15.58
N LYS A 223 73.06 21.78 14.30
CA LYS A 223 74.00 21.85 13.16
C LYS A 223 74.85 23.12 13.17
N ASP A 224 74.26 24.27 13.50
CA ASP A 224 75.00 25.54 13.57
C ASP A 224 76.04 25.54 14.70
N LYS A 225 75.85 24.75 15.76
CA LYS A 225 76.82 24.54 16.85
C LYS A 225 77.90 23.49 16.55
N THR A 226 77.75 22.69 15.49
CA THR A 226 78.70 21.61 15.15
C THR A 226 79.72 22.02 14.09
N ASN A 227 79.68 23.28 13.63
CA ASN A 227 80.59 23.78 12.60
C ASN A 227 81.93 24.31 13.13
N ASP A 228 82.14 24.33 14.46
CA ASP A 228 83.41 24.70 15.08
C ASP A 228 84.11 23.48 15.66
N LEU A 229 84.78 22.67 14.83
CA LEU A 229 85.99 21.86 15.17
C LEU A 229 86.49 21.08 13.91
N PRO A 230 87.82 20.91 13.73
CA PRO A 230 88.40 20.60 12.42
C PRO A 230 88.49 19.10 12.08
N ARG A 231 88.53 18.83 10.77
CA ARG A 231 88.63 17.53 10.09
C ARG A 231 89.92 16.75 10.40
N HIS A 232 89.78 15.44 10.61
CA HIS A 232 90.74 14.38 10.22
C HIS A 232 89.92 13.14 9.81
N SER A 233 89.94 12.69 8.54
CA SER A 233 90.89 11.77 7.88
C SER A 233 90.88 10.35 8.46
N ARG A 234 90.22 9.40 7.78
CA ARG A 234 90.82 8.17 7.18
C ARG A 234 89.77 7.20 6.64
N ASP A 235 90.23 6.42 5.66
CA ASP A 235 89.51 5.64 4.66
C ASP A 235 88.89 4.31 5.09
N ASN A 236 88.13 3.77 4.13
CA ASN A 236 87.79 2.35 3.85
C ASN A 236 86.54 1.78 4.53
N VAL A 237 85.47 1.55 3.74
CA VAL A 237 84.76 0.24 3.62
C VAL A 237 83.98 0.21 2.28
N VAL A 238 84.07 -0.94 1.61
CA VAL A 238 83.49 -1.45 0.35
C VAL A 238 82.00 -1.11 0.12
N PRO A 239 81.54 -0.89 -1.14
CA PRO A 239 80.13 -0.66 -1.43
C PRO A 239 79.38 -1.99 -1.57
N THR A 240 78.54 -2.33 -0.60
CA THR A 240 77.47 -3.33 -0.78
C THR A 240 76.21 -2.61 -1.25
N THR A 241 75.82 -2.95 -2.47
CA THR A 241 74.55 -2.62 -3.11
C THR A 241 73.36 -2.94 -2.21
N MET A 242 72.58 -1.91 -1.86
CA MET A 242 71.21 -2.07 -1.35
C MET A 242 70.27 -1.13 -2.10
N SER A 243 69.24 -1.75 -2.66
CA SER A 243 68.17 -1.21 -3.50
C SER A 243 67.65 0.16 -3.07
N GLY A 244 67.63 1.10 -4.03
CA GLY A 244 66.97 2.39 -3.90
C GLY A 244 65.46 2.22 -3.83
N ILE A 245 64.90 2.30 -2.64
CA ILE A 245 63.46 2.56 -2.46
C ILE A 245 63.28 4.06 -2.71
N LYS A 246 62.86 4.41 -3.93
CA LYS A 246 62.28 5.72 -4.22
C LYS A 246 61.08 5.90 -3.30
N GLN A 247 61.18 6.83 -2.36
CA GLN A 247 60.04 7.30 -1.58
C GLN A 247 59.14 8.08 -2.55
N ILE A 248 58.11 7.43 -3.08
CA ILE A 248 57.09 8.05 -3.91
C ILE A 248 56.13 8.78 -2.96
N ASP A 249 56.09 10.10 -3.06
CA ASP A 249 55.14 10.97 -2.38
C ASP A 249 53.70 10.61 -2.78
N THR A 250 53.08 9.68 -2.05
CA THR A 250 51.72 9.16 -2.28
C THR A 250 50.66 9.90 -1.45
N ASN A 251 50.88 11.18 -1.15
CA ASN A 251 49.98 11.98 -0.30
C ASN A 251 49.18 13.05 -1.06
N GLU A 252 49.56 13.43 -2.28
CA GLU A 252 48.87 14.55 -2.94
C GLU A 252 47.68 14.11 -3.82
N ASP A 253 47.72 12.89 -4.37
CA ASP A 253 46.61 12.36 -5.21
C ASP A 253 45.44 11.81 -4.38
N CYS A 254 45.69 11.18 -3.23
CA CYS A 254 44.63 10.60 -2.39
C CYS A 254 43.68 11.67 -1.80
N VAL A 255 44.19 12.88 -1.54
CA VAL A 255 43.38 14.00 -1.02
C VAL A 255 42.49 14.62 -2.11
N LYS A 256 42.93 14.64 -3.37
CA LYS A 256 42.14 15.17 -4.49
C LYS A 256 41.01 14.22 -4.92
N THR A 257 41.19 12.90 -4.78
CA THR A 257 40.12 11.92 -5.09
C THR A 257 39.01 11.90 -4.03
N LEU A 258 39.34 12.12 -2.76
CA LEU A 258 38.35 12.19 -1.67
C LEU A 258 37.57 13.51 -1.69
N ALA A 259 38.23 14.65 -1.97
CA ALA A 259 37.53 15.94 -2.13
C ALA A 259 36.58 15.96 -3.34
N SER A 260 36.92 15.26 -4.43
CA SER A 260 36.07 15.18 -5.64
C SER A 260 34.86 14.25 -5.48
N THR A 261 34.91 13.29 -4.54
CA THR A 261 33.80 12.37 -4.28
C THR A 261 32.82 12.91 -3.24
N GLU A 262 33.28 13.74 -2.29
CA GLU A 262 32.39 14.47 -1.37
C GLU A 262 31.63 15.62 -2.06
N ASN A 263 32.25 16.34 -3.01
CA ASN A 263 31.54 17.41 -3.74
C ASN A 263 30.43 16.88 -4.66
N LYS A 264 30.64 15.75 -5.34
CA LYS A 264 29.58 15.12 -6.16
C LYS A 264 28.37 14.67 -5.33
N HIS A 265 28.61 14.16 -4.12
CA HIS A 265 27.52 13.73 -3.25
C HIS A 265 26.74 14.89 -2.62
N ALA A 266 27.38 16.05 -2.42
CA ALA A 266 26.73 17.25 -1.90
C ALA A 266 25.94 18.02 -2.97
N GLU A 267 26.41 18.03 -4.23
CA GLU A 267 25.66 18.60 -5.35
C GLU A 267 24.39 17.80 -5.64
N ASP A 268 24.47 16.46 -5.74
CA ASP A 268 23.31 15.59 -5.99
C ASP A 268 22.24 15.66 -4.88
N ALA A 269 22.65 15.88 -3.63
CA ALA A 269 21.72 16.07 -2.52
C ALA A 269 20.98 17.42 -2.58
N ASN A 270 21.64 18.47 -3.07
CA ASN A 270 21.06 19.81 -3.19
C ASN A 270 20.15 19.96 -4.41
N THR A 271 20.44 19.28 -5.54
CA THR A 271 19.51 19.21 -6.69
C THR A 271 18.21 18.49 -6.31
N SER A 272 18.27 17.41 -5.52
CA SER A 272 17.06 16.71 -5.06
C SER A 272 16.16 17.55 -4.15
N PHE A 273 16.75 18.47 -3.36
CA PHE A 273 16.02 19.35 -2.45
C PHE A 273 15.40 20.57 -3.15
N ILE A 274 16.01 21.05 -4.24
CA ILE A 274 15.50 22.20 -5.01
C ILE A 274 14.37 21.79 -5.97
N GLU A 275 14.42 20.59 -6.56
CA GLU A 275 13.30 20.07 -7.37
C GLU A 275 12.04 19.82 -6.51
N GLU A 276 12.19 19.31 -5.28
CA GLU A 276 11.04 19.04 -4.41
C GLU A 276 10.35 20.33 -3.90
N LYS A 277 11.10 21.43 -3.75
CA LYS A 277 10.53 22.74 -3.41
C LYS A 277 9.88 23.46 -4.60
N SER A 278 10.43 23.33 -5.81
CA SER A 278 9.90 23.99 -7.01
C SER A 278 8.54 23.44 -7.44
N VAL A 279 8.32 22.12 -7.30
CA VAL A 279 7.02 21.48 -7.53
C VAL A 279 5.95 21.94 -6.53
N LYS A 280 6.38 22.36 -5.33
CA LYS A 280 5.46 22.80 -4.26
C LYS A 280 5.07 24.27 -4.36
N ILE A 281 5.86 25.09 -5.05
CA ILE A 281 5.56 26.52 -5.27
C ILE A 281 4.73 26.71 -6.56
N GLY A 282 4.97 25.94 -7.62
CA GLY A 282 4.15 25.99 -8.85
C GLY A 282 2.69 25.54 -8.67
N ALA A 283 2.42 24.65 -7.70
CA ALA A 283 1.06 24.20 -7.39
C ALA A 283 0.22 25.20 -6.56
N LEU A 284 0.85 26.23 -5.99
CA LEU A 284 0.17 27.27 -5.21
C LEU A 284 -0.14 28.55 -6.01
N GLN A 285 0.34 28.68 -7.25
CA GLN A 285 0.03 29.82 -8.12
C GLN A 285 -1.04 29.54 -9.21
N ASN A 286 -1.48 28.29 -9.38
CA ASN A 286 -2.55 27.92 -10.34
C ASN A 286 -3.92 27.66 -9.69
N LYS A 287 -4.16 28.21 -8.49
CA LYS A 287 -5.47 28.26 -7.85
C LYS A 287 -5.73 29.67 -7.30
N GLY A 288 -5.72 30.63 -8.21
CA GLY A 288 -6.39 31.93 -8.10
C GLY A 288 -7.37 32.03 -9.26
#